data_AF-A0A3C0ASW1-F1
#
_entry.id   AF-A0A3C0ASW1-F1
#
_cell.length_a   1.000
_cell.length_b   1.000
_cell.length_c   1.000
_cell.angle_alpha   90.00
_cell.angle_beta   90.00
_cell.angle_gamma   90.00
#
_symmetry.space_group_name_H-M   'P 1'
#
loop_
_entity.id
_entity.type
_entity.pdbx_description
1 polymer ?
#
loop_
_entity_poly.entity_id
_entity_poly.type
_entity_poly.pdbx_seq_one_letter_code
_entity_poly.pdbx_strand_id
1 'polypeptide(L)'
;PLDDTKTVGENIRLAFGEIAAKVERFNQIGEEMANPDADFDALMEEMGKLQNEIDAANGWDIDSQLEQAMDALQCPDPDTP
;
A
#
# COMPACT_ATOMS: atom_id res chain seq x y z
N PRO A 1 -4.16 8.55 10.26
CA PRO A 1 -3.62 8.92 11.59
C PRO A 1 -3.03 7.67 12.24
N LEU A 2 -1.77 7.74 12.69
CA LEU A 2 -1.13 6.63 13.41
C LEU A 2 -1.77 6.53 14.81
N ASP A 3 -2.09 5.30 15.23
CA ASP A 3 -2.66 5.06 16.55
C ASP A 3 -1.52 4.90 17.56
N ASP A 4 -1.35 5.89 18.43
CA ASP A 4 -0.27 5.98 19.42
C ASP A 4 -0.34 4.85 20.48
N THR A 5 -1.42 4.07 20.50
CA THR A 5 -1.58 2.92 21.40
C THR A 5 -1.09 1.60 20.81
N LYS A 6 -0.73 1.59 19.52
CA LYS A 6 -0.34 0.39 18.78
C LYS A 6 1.16 0.37 18.51
N THR A 7 1.74 -0.82 18.52
CA THR A 7 3.15 -0.99 18.13
C THR A 7 3.33 -0.54 16.68
N VAL A 8 4.54 -0.11 16.33
CA VAL A 8 4.89 0.30 14.96
C VAL A 8 4.48 -0.81 13.97
N GLY A 9 4.67 -2.09 14.32
CA GLY A 9 4.24 -3.22 13.51
C GLY A 9 2.71 -3.39 13.37
N GLU A 10 1.93 -3.03 14.38
CA GLU A 10 0.46 -3.09 14.30
C GLU A 10 -0.13 -1.93 13.51
N ASN A 11 0.43 -0.73 13.64
CA ASN A 11 0.10 0.40 12.77
C ASN A 11 0.47 0.12 11.32
N ILE A 12 1.65 -0.47 11.10
CA ILE A 12 2.10 -0.91 9.78
C ILE A 12 1.14 -1.96 9.20
N ARG A 13 0.70 -2.97 9.97
CA ARG A 13 -0.27 -3.96 9.48
C ARG A 13 -1.65 -3.39 9.14
N LEU A 14 -2.15 -2.46 9.96
CA LEU A 14 -3.43 -1.79 9.69
C LEU A 14 -3.34 -0.88 8.45
N ALA A 15 -2.27 -0.10 8.35
CA ALA A 15 -2.00 0.73 7.18
C ALA A 15 -1.77 -0.13 5.93
N PHE A 16 -1.05 -1.25 6.04
CA PHE A 16 -0.86 -2.21 4.95
C PHE A 16 -2.18 -2.78 4.47
N GLY A 17 -3.10 -3.13 5.36
CA GLY A 17 -4.39 -3.70 4.98
C GLY A 17 -5.23 -2.73 4.14
N GLU A 18 -5.32 -1.46 4.58
CA GLU A 18 -6.07 -0.44 3.85
C GLU A 18 -5.37 -0.02 2.55
N ILE A 19 -4.05 0.13 2.55
CA ILE A 19 -3.29 0.52 1.36
C ILE A 19 -3.20 -0.62 0.34
N ALA A 20 -3.00 -1.87 0.77
CA ALA A 20 -3.01 -3.02 -0.12
C ALA A 20 -4.37 -3.18 -0.80
N ALA A 21 -5.48 -2.96 -0.09
CA ALA A 21 -6.81 -2.97 -0.69
C ALA A 21 -6.98 -1.88 -1.77
N LYS A 22 -6.39 -0.69 -1.57
CA LYS A 22 -6.40 0.38 -2.57
C LYS A 22 -5.53 0.05 -3.79
N VAL A 23 -4.35 -0.53 -3.57
CA VAL A 23 -3.47 -1.03 -4.65
C VAL A 23 -4.18 -2.13 -5.45
N GLU A 24 -4.88 -3.04 -4.77
CA GLU A 24 -5.67 -4.08 -5.43
C GLU A 24 -6.82 -3.48 -6.26
N ARG A 25 -7.55 -2.50 -5.73
CA ARG A 25 -8.57 -1.77 -6.50
C ARG A 25 -7.97 -1.04 -7.70
N PHE A 26 -6.80 -0.41 -7.54
CA PHE A 26 -6.08 0.22 -8.64
C PHE A 26 -5.77 -0.77 -9.77
N ASN A 27 -5.31 -1.98 -9.43
CA ASN A 27 -5.06 -3.03 -10.40
C ASN A 27 -6.34 -3.53 -11.06
N GLN A 28 -7.43 -3.71 -10.30
CA GLN A 28 -8.74 -4.09 -10.82
C GLN A 28 -9.27 -3.05 -11.82
N ILE A 29 -9.11 -1.76 -11.54
CA ILE A 29 -9.48 -0.71 -12.50
C ILE A 29 -8.67 -0.86 -13.80
N GLY A 30 -7.38 -1.21 -13.71
CA GLY A 30 -6.56 -1.49 -14.88
C GLY A 30 -7.08 -2.67 -15.73
N GLU A 31 -7.62 -3.70 -15.09
CA GLU A 31 -8.31 -4.81 -15.76
C GLU A 31 -9.66 -4.38 -16.35
N GLU A 32 -10.45 -3.58 -15.61
CA GLU A 32 -11.72 -3.04 -16.10
C GLU A 32 -11.52 -2.14 -17.33
N MET A 33 -10.43 -1.37 -17.36
CA MET A 33 -10.03 -0.57 -18.54
C MET A 33 -9.67 -1.41 -19.77
N ALA A 34 -9.46 -2.72 -19.64
CA ALA A 34 -9.31 -3.60 -20.80
C ALA A 34 -10.65 -3.88 -21.51
N ASN A 35 -11.79 -3.55 -20.89
CA ASN A 35 -13.11 -3.67 -21.49
C ASN A 35 -13.42 -2.44 -22.38
N PRO A 36 -13.75 -2.63 -23.68
CA PRO A 36 -14.08 -1.52 -24.59
C PRO A 36 -15.34 -0.73 -24.20
N ASP A 37 -16.23 -1.29 -23.37
CA ASP A 37 -17.43 -0.62 -22.86
C ASP A 37 -17.21 0.00 -21.45
N ALA A 38 -15.98 -0.01 -20.94
CA ALA A 38 -15.67 0.55 -19.64
C ALA A 38 -15.87 2.08 -19.61
N ASP A 39 -16.30 2.58 -18.46
CA ASP A 39 -16.36 4.02 -18.22
C ASP A 39 -14.96 4.54 -17.86
N PHE A 40 -14.15 4.76 -18.89
CA PHE A 40 -12.77 5.21 -18.74
C PHE A 40 -12.66 6.52 -17.95
N ASP A 41 -13.61 7.44 -18.09
CA ASP A 41 -13.58 8.71 -17.37
C ASP A 41 -13.77 8.50 -15.86
N ALA A 42 -14.76 7.68 -15.47
CA ALA A 42 -14.98 7.34 -14.06
C ALA A 42 -13.82 6.52 -13.48
N LEU A 43 -13.31 5.55 -14.23
CA LEU A 43 -12.20 4.69 -13.82
C LEU A 43 -10.89 5.48 -13.67
N MET A 44 -10.60 6.42 -14.57
CA MET A 44 -9.43 7.30 -14.48
C MET A 44 -9.51 8.24 -13.28
N GLU A 45 -10.70 8.78 -12.97
CA GLU A 45 -10.90 9.60 -11.78
C GLU A 45 -10.68 8.79 -10.49
N GLU A 46 -11.18 7.55 -10.43
CA GLU A 46 -10.99 6.65 -9.29
C GLU A 46 -9.52 6.24 -9.15
N MET A 47 -8.86 5.85 -10.25
CA MET A 47 -7.42 5.55 -10.26
C MET A 47 -6.59 6.72 -9.75
N GLY A 48 -6.89 7.95 -10.18
CA GLY A 48 -6.16 9.14 -9.73
C GLY A 48 -6.32 9.40 -8.23
N LYS A 49 -7.52 9.16 -7.67
CA LYS A 49 -7.74 9.25 -6.21
C LYS A 49 -6.96 8.18 -5.47
N LEU A 50 -7.06 6.93 -5.92
CA LEU A 50 -6.35 5.80 -5.32
C LEU A 50 -4.84 6.00 -5.36
N GLN A 51 -4.29 6.43 -6.50
CA GLN A 51 -2.87 6.72 -6.64
C GLN A 51 -2.40 7.79 -5.65
N ASN A 52 -3.13 8.90 -5.52
CA ASN A 52 -2.80 9.95 -4.56
C ASN A 52 -2.85 9.43 -3.11
N GLU A 53 -3.82 8.58 -2.77
CA GLU A 53 -3.93 7.99 -1.43
C GLU A 53 -2.81 6.99 -1.12
N ILE A 54 -2.43 6.18 -2.11
CA ILE A 54 -1.32 5.22 -2.00
C ILE A 54 0.00 5.99 -1.88
N ASP A 55 0.24 6.99 -2.72
CA ASP A 55 1.43 7.86 -2.67
C ASP A 55 1.53 8.60 -1.33
N ALA A 56 0.42 9.18 -0.85
CA ALA A 56 0.39 9.90 0.43
C ALA A 56 0.72 9.00 1.64
N ALA A 57 0.48 7.70 1.51
CA ALA A 57 0.81 6.70 2.52
C ALA A 57 2.18 6.02 2.27
N ASN A 58 2.94 6.45 1.25
CA ASN A 58 4.13 5.76 0.74
C ASN A 58 3.87 4.27 0.46
N GLY A 59 2.69 3.99 -0.07
CA GLY A 59 2.12 2.67 -0.24
C GLY A 59 2.86 1.73 -1.18
N TRP A 60 3.53 2.29 -2.18
CA TRP A 60 4.27 1.52 -3.18
C TRP A 60 5.58 0.94 -2.65
N ASP A 61 6.16 1.59 -1.64
CA ASP A 61 7.46 1.23 -1.10
C ASP A 61 7.35 0.59 0.30
N ILE A 62 6.15 0.24 0.78
CA ILE A 62 6.00 -0.20 2.19
C ILE A 62 6.80 -1.47 2.48
N ASP A 63 6.86 -2.44 1.56
CA ASP A 63 7.70 -3.64 1.76
C ASP A 63 9.18 -3.26 1.93
N SER A 64 9.68 -2.33 1.10
CA SER A 64 11.05 -1.84 1.21
C SER A 64 11.26 -1.01 2.48
N GLN A 65 10.27 -0.21 2.90
CA GLN A 65 10.34 0.54 4.14
C GLN A 65 10.31 -0.36 5.38
N LEU A 66 9.57 -1.46 5.33
CA LEU A 66 9.52 -2.44 6.40
C LEU A 66 10.86 -3.15 6.54
N GLU A 67 11.43 -3.62 5.43
CA GLU A 67 12.78 -4.21 5.41
C GLU A 67 13.83 -3.20 5.92
N GLN A 68 13.83 -1.97 5.41
CA GLN A 68 14.75 -0.92 5.87
C GLN A 68 14.56 -0.56 7.35
N ALA A 69 13.32 -0.51 7.85
CA ALA A 69 13.05 -0.23 9.25
C ALA A 69 13.51 -1.39 10.15
N MET A 70 13.36 -2.64 9.71
CA MET A 70 13.85 -3.82 10.42
C MET A 70 15.39 -3.88 10.42
N ASP A 71 16.02 -3.52 9.30
CA ASP A 71 17.49 -3.46 9.15
C ASP A 71 18.08 -2.31 9.98
N ALA A 72 17.45 -1.13 9.97
CA ALA A 72 17.86 0.05 10.75
C ALA A 72 17.68 -0.12 12.27
N LEU A 73 16.75 -0.98 12.71
CA LEU A 73 16.55 -1.33 14.11
C LEU A 73 17.54 -2.40 14.63
N GLN A 74 18.46 -2.86 13.78
CA GLN A 74 19.54 -3.78 14.16
C GLN A 74 19.01 -5.10 14.72
N CYS A 75 17.90 -5.62 14.16
CA CYS A 75 17.47 -6.99 14.44
C CYS A 75 18.48 -7.95 13.79
N PRO A 76 19.11 -8.87 14.54
CA PRO A 76 19.95 -9.90 13.93
C PRO A 76 19.12 -10.73 12.95
N ASP A 77 19.74 -11.11 11.83
CA ASP A 77 19.16 -11.81 10.69
C ASP A 77 18.11 -12.88 11.05
N PRO A 78 16.97 -12.96 10.34
CA PRO A 78 16.00 -14.04 10.52
C PRO A 78 16.53 -15.42 10.06
N ASP A 79 17.67 -15.48 9.35
CA ASP A 79 18.28 -16.71 8.81
C ASP A 79 19.67 -17.04 9.43
N THR A 80 20.05 -16.43 10.55
CA THR A 80 21.23 -16.87 11.32
C THR A 80 20.80 -17.80 12.46
N PRO A 81 21.41 -19.00 12.64
CA PRO A 81 21.11 -19.88 13.78
C PRO A 81 21.45 -19.25 15.14
#